data_AF-A0A9E1J5H4-F1
#
_entry.id   AF-A0A9E1J5H4-F1
#
_cell.length_a   1.000
_cell.length_b   1.000
_cell.length_c   1.000
_cell.angle_alpha   90.00
_cell.angle_beta   90.00
_cell.angle_gamma   90.00
#
_symmetry.space_group_name_H-M   'P 1'
#
loop_
_entity.id
_entity.type
_entity.pdbx_description
1 polymer ?
#
loop_
_entity_poly.entity_id
_entity_poly.type
_entity_poly.pdbx_seq_one_letter_code
_entity_poly.pdbx_strand_id
1 'polypeptide(L)'
;QVMHITLTREIERLERYMGFLATVGSTAPFVGLFGTVWGIMNSFQAIALTKNTNLAVVAPGIAEALFATALGLIAAIPAVVAYNKFSTDLGRYTIRLEGFVGEFSAILSRQLDERRD
;
A
#
# COMPACT_ATOMS: atom_id res chain seq x y z
N GLN A 1 -10.92 -17.58 -25.63
CA GLN A 1 -11.58 -16.41 -25.02
C GLN A 1 -11.97 -16.63 -23.55
N VAL A 2 -12.62 -17.75 -23.18
CA VAL A 2 -12.98 -18.03 -21.77
C VAL A 2 -11.75 -18.08 -20.83
N MET A 3 -10.64 -18.72 -21.24
CA MET A 3 -9.42 -18.78 -20.43
C MET A 3 -8.82 -17.40 -20.12
N HIS A 4 -8.84 -16.48 -21.08
CA HIS A 4 -8.37 -15.10 -20.85
C HIS A 4 -9.24 -14.37 -19.83
N ILE A 5 -10.56 -14.53 -19.89
CA ILE A 5 -11.50 -13.92 -18.93
C ILE A 5 -11.23 -14.47 -17.52
N THR A 6 -10.99 -15.78 -17.39
CA THR A 6 -10.65 -16.39 -16.10
C THR A 6 -9.30 -15.88 -15.57
N LEU A 7 -8.28 -15.75 -16.43
CA LEU A 7 -6.98 -15.21 -16.06
C LEU A 7 -7.10 -13.78 -15.51
N THR A 8 -7.84 -12.90 -16.19
CA THR A 8 -8.05 -11.52 -15.72
C THR A 8 -8.73 -11.49 -14.35
N ARG A 9 -9.80 -12.29 -14.14
CA ARG A 9 -10.48 -12.36 -12.83
C ARG A 9 -9.57 -12.86 -11.71
N GLU A 10 -8.69 -13.80 -12.01
CA GLU A 10 -7.73 -14.33 -11.05
C GLU A 10 -6.66 -13.29 -10.69
N ILE A 11 -6.16 -12.53 -11.66
CA ILE A 11 -5.24 -11.40 -11.41
C ILE A 11 -5.91 -10.33 -10.55
N GLU A 12 -7.13 -9.92 -10.87
CA GLU A 12 -7.89 -8.95 -10.06
C GLU A 12 -8.06 -9.43 -8.61
N ARG A 13 -8.28 -10.74 -8.41
CA ARG A 13 -8.37 -11.32 -7.06
C ARG A 13 -7.05 -11.23 -6.30
N LEU A 14 -5.93 -11.47 -6.98
CA LEU A 14 -4.59 -11.38 -6.40
C LEU A 14 -4.21 -9.93 -6.08
N GLU A 15 -4.69 -8.97 -6.87
CA GLU A 15 -4.44 -7.52 -6.67
C GLU A 15 -5.34 -6.86 -5.61
N ARG A 16 -6.34 -7.57 -5.08
CA ARG A 16 -7.36 -7.04 -4.15
C ARG A 16 -6.81 -6.14 -3.03
N TYR A 17 -5.68 -6.51 -2.44
CA TYR A 17 -5.07 -5.77 -1.31
C TYR A 17 -3.95 -4.80 -1.73
N MET A 18 -3.59 -4.76 -3.02
CA MET A 18 -2.55 -3.84 -3.50
C MET A 18 -2.98 -2.39 -3.35
N GLY A 19 -4.25 -2.07 -3.63
CA GLY A 19 -4.80 -0.74 -3.40
C GLY A 19 -4.66 -0.29 -1.95
N PHE A 20 -4.94 -1.17 -0.99
CA PHE A 20 -4.78 -0.87 0.44
C PHE A 20 -3.33 -0.54 0.80
N LEU A 21 -2.37 -1.34 0.35
CA LEU A 21 -0.94 -1.08 0.60
C LEU A 21 -0.48 0.24 -0.01
N ALA A 22 -0.93 0.57 -1.22
CA ALA A 22 -0.65 1.85 -1.87
C ALA A 22 -1.24 3.04 -1.10
N THR A 23 -2.49 2.92 -0.65
CA THR A 23 -3.14 3.95 0.16
C THR A 23 -2.41 4.13 1.49
N VAL A 24 -2.16 3.05 2.26
CA VAL A 24 -1.47 3.16 3.54
C VAL A 24 -0.06 3.74 3.36
N GLY A 25 0.68 3.26 2.37
CA GLY A 25 2.03 3.76 2.08
C GLY A 25 2.07 5.26 1.75
N SER A 26 1.03 5.77 1.06
CA SER A 26 0.96 7.19 0.68
C SER A 26 0.34 8.08 1.77
N THR A 27 -0.65 7.61 2.53
CA THR A 27 -1.38 8.44 3.48
C THR A 27 -0.83 8.40 4.91
N ALA A 28 -0.22 7.29 5.34
CA ALA A 28 0.27 7.14 6.71
C ALA A 28 1.27 8.21 7.18
N PRO A 29 2.20 8.73 6.34
CA PRO A 29 3.08 9.83 6.74
C PRO A 29 2.30 11.10 7.07
N PHE A 30 1.24 11.39 6.32
CA PHE A 30 0.41 12.57 6.55
C PHE A 30 -0.44 12.45 7.82
N VAL A 31 -0.88 11.23 8.15
CA VAL A 31 -1.55 10.97 9.45
C VAL A 31 -0.60 11.26 10.62
N GLY A 32 0.67 10.83 10.51
CA GLY A 32 1.69 11.12 11.52
C GLY A 32 2.00 12.62 11.63
N LEU A 33 2.17 13.29 10.48
CA LEU A 33 2.38 14.74 10.42
C LEU A 33 1.20 15.50 11.05
N PHE A 34 -0.04 15.10 10.76
CA PHE A 34 -1.21 15.69 11.39
C PHE A 34 -1.16 15.56 12.92
N GLY A 35 -0.76 14.39 13.44
CA GLY A 35 -0.53 14.19 14.87
C GLY A 35 0.50 15.15 15.46
N THR A 36 1.62 15.40 14.77
CA THR A 36 2.60 16.40 15.24
C THR A 36 2.01 17.80 15.31
N VAL A 37 1.28 18.23 14.27
CA VAL A 37 0.68 19.57 14.22
C VAL A 37 -0.32 19.76 15.36
N TRP A 38 -1.18 18.76 15.58
CA TRP A 38 -2.14 18.77 16.68
C TRP A 38 -1.48 18.81 18.06
N GLY A 39 -0.48 17.97 18.31
CA GLY A 39 0.23 17.91 19.60
C GLY A 39 1.00 19.19 19.91
N ILE A 40 1.65 19.78 18.91
CA ILE A 40 2.33 21.08 19.05
C ILE A 40 1.31 22.19 19.32
N MET A 41 0.18 22.23 18.59
CA MET A 41 -0.89 23.20 18.83
C MET A 41 -1.40 23.15 20.28
N ASN A 42 -1.68 21.95 20.81
CA ASN A 42 -2.15 21.78 22.18
C ASN A 42 -1.09 22.21 23.21
N SER A 43 0.19 21.92 22.94
CA SER A 43 1.31 22.35 23.78
C SER A 43 1.38 23.89 23.86
N PHE A 44 1.22 24.59 22.74
CA PHE A 44 1.17 26.06 22.72
C PHE A 44 -0.08 26.64 23.41
N GLN A 45 -1.24 26.00 23.27
CA GLN A 45 -2.44 26.40 24.00
C GLN A 45 -2.26 26.29 25.52
N ALA A 46 -1.61 25.23 25.99
CA ALA A 46 -1.30 25.06 27.41
C ALA A 46 -0.38 26.17 27.96
N ILE A 47 0.62 26.60 27.18
CA ILE A 47 1.49 27.75 27.53
C ILE A 47 0.65 29.02 27.67
N ALA A 48 -0.25 29.28 26.70
CA ALA A 48 -1.09 30.47 26.70
C ALA A 48 -2.04 30.53 27.91
N LEU A 49 -2.62 29.39 28.30
CA LEU A 49 -3.54 29.30 29.45
C LEU A 49 -2.81 29.40 30.79
N THR A 50 -1.68 28.72 30.94
CA THR A 50 -0.92 28.70 32.20
C THR A 50 -0.07 29.94 32.41
N LYS A 51 0.14 30.75 31.35
CA LYS A 51 1.10 31.87 31.32
C LYS A 51 2.51 31.46 31.73
N ASN A 52 2.82 30.17 31.64
CA ASN A 52 4.09 29.60 32.05
C ASN A 52 4.87 29.16 30.79
N THR A 53 5.98 29.84 30.52
CA THR A 53 6.85 29.55 29.39
C THR A 53 7.92 28.50 29.70
N ASN A 54 7.86 27.88 30.89
CA ASN A 54 8.80 26.83 31.25
C ASN A 54 8.64 25.62 30.33
N LEU A 55 9.68 25.38 29.53
CA LEU A 55 9.74 24.30 28.55
C LEU A 55 9.55 22.92 29.17
N ALA A 56 9.87 22.74 30.46
CA ALA A 56 9.67 21.48 31.16
C ALA A 56 8.19 21.04 31.21
N VAL A 57 7.25 22.01 31.21
CA VAL A 57 5.81 21.73 31.28
C VAL A 57 5.26 21.24 29.94
N VAL A 58 5.86 21.65 28.82
CA VAL A 58 5.41 21.31 27.46
C VAL A 58 6.24 20.24 26.76
N ALA A 59 7.43 19.95 27.29
CA ALA A 59 8.31 18.93 26.73
C ALA A 59 7.63 17.56 26.54
N PRO A 60 6.77 17.07 27.46
CA PRO A 60 6.05 15.81 27.23
C PRO A 60 5.11 15.85 26.02
N GLY A 61 4.34 16.93 25.86
CA GLY A 61 3.38 17.06 24.74
C GLY A 61 4.07 17.17 23.37
N ILE A 62 5.25 17.80 23.32
CA ILE A 62 6.05 17.86 22.09
C ILE A 62 6.68 16.49 21.78
N ALA A 63 7.12 15.74 22.79
CA ALA A 63 7.65 14.39 22.60
C ALA A 63 6.58 13.44 22.04
N GLU A 64 5.35 13.49 22.57
CA GLU A 64 4.21 12.73 22.04
C GLU A 64 3.86 13.13 20.60
N ALA A 65 3.91 14.43 20.29
CA ALA A 65 3.71 14.93 18.95
C ALA A 65 4.72 14.29 17.98
N LEU A 66 6.01 14.32 18.29
CA LEU A 66 7.06 13.72 17.46
C LEU A 66 6.92 12.20 17.31
N PHE A 67 6.44 11.53 18.36
CA PHE A 67 6.16 10.09 18.31
C PHE A 67 5.06 9.75 17.29
N ALA A 68 4.06 10.61 17.09
CA ALA A 68 3.02 10.40 16.08
C ALA A 68 3.58 10.32 14.65
N THR A 69 4.55 11.16 14.31
CA THR A 69 5.24 11.09 13.00
C THR A 69 6.05 9.82 12.85
N ALA A 70 6.75 9.40 13.92
CA ALA A 70 7.48 8.13 13.90
C ALA A 70 6.54 6.95 13.61
N LEU A 71 5.35 6.90 14.22
CA LEU A 71 4.34 5.87 13.94
C LEU A 71 3.83 5.92 12.50
N GLY A 72 3.59 7.12 11.95
CA GLY A 72 3.20 7.29 10.56
C GLY A 72 4.22 6.70 9.58
N LEU A 73 5.52 6.92 9.84
CA LEU A 73 6.60 6.35 9.05
C LEU A 73 6.73 4.83 9.23
N ILE A 74 6.59 4.33 10.46
CA ILE A 74 6.60 2.89 10.76
C ILE A 74 5.47 2.16 10.03
N ALA A 75 4.31 2.79 9.84
CA ALA A 75 3.23 2.22 9.04
C ALA A 75 3.48 2.34 7.53
N ALA A 76 4.01 3.48 7.07
CA ALA A 76 4.21 3.76 5.65
C ALA A 76 5.31 2.89 5.00
N ILE A 77 6.46 2.77 5.65
CA ILE A 77 7.66 2.13 5.06
C ILE A 77 7.38 0.65 4.72
N PRO A 78 6.88 -0.19 5.64
CA PRO A 78 6.57 -1.58 5.31
C PRO A 78 5.48 -1.71 4.25
N ALA A 79 4.48 -0.82 4.26
CA ALA A 79 3.41 -0.83 3.27
C ALA A 79 3.95 -0.59 1.85
N VAL A 80 4.84 0.40 1.67
CA VAL A 80 5.48 0.69 0.38
C VAL A 80 6.40 -0.46 -0.06
N VAL A 81 7.17 -1.05 0.86
CA VAL A 81 8.04 -2.20 0.54
C VAL A 81 7.20 -3.40 0.09
N ALA A 82 6.12 -3.72 0.82
CA ALA A 82 5.22 -4.80 0.46
C ALA A 82 4.51 -4.53 -0.88
N TYR A 83 4.05 -3.30 -1.11
CA TYR A 83 3.45 -2.88 -2.38
C TYR A 83 4.39 -3.14 -3.55
N ASN A 84 5.63 -2.65 -3.48
CA ASN A 84 6.61 -2.79 -4.56
C ASN A 84 6.98 -4.26 -4.81
N LYS A 85 7.14 -5.04 -3.74
CA LYS A 85 7.45 -6.46 -3.83
C LYS A 85 6.33 -7.23 -4.54
N PHE A 86 5.10 -7.11 -4.04
CA PHE A 86 3.99 -7.88 -4.61
C PHE A 86 3.59 -7.36 -5.99
N SER A 87 3.69 -6.06 -6.26
CA SER A 87 3.48 -5.53 -7.62
C SER A 87 4.44 -6.15 -8.63
N THR A 88 5.72 -6.26 -8.26
CA THR A 88 6.74 -6.91 -9.11
C THR A 88 6.47 -8.40 -9.27
N ASP A 89 6.17 -9.09 -8.16
CA ASP A 89 5.93 -10.53 -8.17
C ASP A 89 4.67 -10.87 -8.97
N LEU A 90 3.56 -10.15 -8.78
CA LEU A 90 2.31 -10.31 -9.53
C LEU A 90 2.51 -10.05 -11.02
N GLY A 91 3.22 -8.99 -11.40
CA GLY A 91 3.53 -8.73 -12.81
C GLY A 91 4.27 -9.90 -13.48
N ARG A 92 5.25 -10.50 -12.77
CA ARG A 92 5.96 -11.70 -13.26
C ARG A 92 5.04 -12.92 -13.37
N TYR A 93 4.12 -13.10 -12.41
CA TYR A 93 3.14 -14.19 -12.44
C TYR A 93 2.15 -14.03 -13.60
N THR A 94 1.65 -12.81 -13.83
CA THR A 94 0.75 -12.48 -14.95
C THR A 94 1.39 -12.84 -16.29
N ILE A 95 2.63 -12.41 -16.54
CA ILE A 95 3.34 -12.72 -17.79
C ILE A 95 3.48 -14.24 -18.01
N ARG A 96 3.79 -15.00 -16.96
CA ARG A 96 3.88 -16.47 -17.06
C ARG A 96 2.54 -17.12 -17.38
N LEU A 97 1.47 -16.67 -16.74
CA LEU A 97 0.13 -17.20 -16.96
C LEU A 97 -0.38 -16.85 -18.37
N GLU A 98 -0.12 -15.64 -18.85
CA GLU A 98 -0.45 -15.23 -20.22
C GLU A 98 0.27 -16.09 -21.25
N GLY A 99 1.58 -16.34 -21.05
CA GLY A 99 2.35 -17.26 -21.89
C GLY A 99 1.74 -18.67 -21.94
N PHE A 100 1.39 -19.22 -20.77
CA PHE A 100 0.75 -20.53 -20.68
C PHE A 100 -0.61 -20.58 -21.40
N VAL A 101 -1.46 -19.57 -21.21
CA VAL A 101 -2.76 -19.48 -21.90
C VAL A 101 -2.57 -19.39 -23.42
N GLY A 102 -1.56 -18.65 -23.87
CA GLY A 102 -1.20 -18.54 -25.28
C GLY A 102 -0.77 -19.87 -25.90
N GLU A 103 0.19 -20.55 -25.27
CA GLU A 103 0.68 -21.87 -25.72
C GLU A 103 -0.44 -22.92 -25.71
N PHE A 104 -1.23 -22.98 -24.65
CA PHE A 104 -2.34 -23.93 -24.55
C PHE A 104 -3.41 -23.68 -25.62
N SER A 105 -3.73 -22.42 -25.88
CA SER A 105 -4.69 -22.05 -26.94
C SER A 105 -4.18 -22.44 -28.32
N ALA A 106 -2.88 -22.27 -28.59
CA ALA A 106 -2.27 -22.67 -29.85
C ALA A 106 -2.30 -24.19 -30.07
N ILE A 107 -1.99 -24.98 -29.03
CA ILE A 107 -2.06 -26.45 -29.08
C ILE A 107 -3.51 -26.91 -29.33
N LEU A 108 -4.47 -26.33 -28.61
CA LEU A 108 -5.88 -26.70 -28.74
C LEU A 108 -6.42 -26.37 -30.15
N SER A 109 -6.06 -25.20 -30.69
CA SER A 109 -6.43 -24.82 -32.06
C SER A 109 -5.89 -25.84 -33.07
N ARG A 110 -4.61 -26.20 -32.95
CA ARG A 110 -3.98 -27.17 -33.84
C ARG A 110 -4.66 -28.56 -33.79
N GLN A 111 -5.00 -29.06 -32.60
CA GLN A 111 -5.68 -30.35 -32.47
C GLN A 111 -7.12 -30.33 -33.03
N LEU A 112 -7.80 -29.19 -32.95
CA LEU A 112 -9.14 -29.04 -33.53
C LEU A 112 -9.08 -29.02 -35.06
N ASP A 113 -8.06 -28.36 -35.62
CA ASP A 113 -7.83 -28.34 -37.07
C ASP A 113 -7.44 -29.74 -37.58
N GLU A 114 -6.53 -30.44 -36.91
CA GLU A 114 -6.12 -31.83 -37.24
C GLU A 114 -7.26 -32.86 -37.13
N ARG A 115 -8.32 -32.60 -36.35
CA ARG A 115 -9.52 -33.47 -36.28
C ARG A 115 -10.58 -33.15 -37.32
N ARG A 116 -10.47 -32.02 -37.99
CA ARG A 116 -11.48 -31.53 -38.94
C ARG A 116 -11.17 -31.95 -40.38
N ASP A 117 -9.92 -32.29 -40.66
CA ASP A 117 -9.43 -32.96 -41.87
C ASP A 117 -9.50 -34.50 -41.74
#